data_AF-A0A519YKB9-F1
#
_entry.id   AF-A0A519YKB9-F1
#
_cell.length_a   1.000
_cell.length_b   1.000
_cell.length_c   1.000
_cell.angle_alpha   90.00
_cell.angle_beta   90.00
_cell.angle_gamma   90.00
#
_symmetry.space_group_name_H-M   'P 1'
#
loop_
_entity.id
_entity.type
_entity.pdbx_description
1 polymer ?
#
loop_
_entity_poly.entity_id
_entity_poly.type
_entity_poly.pdbx_seq_one_letter_code
_entity_poly.pdbx_strand_id
1 'polypeptide(L)'
;MTEFYDRYSAALYGVINRIVKDEEEAADVLQEALVKIWHSMASYDTSKGRLFTWVVNISRNLAIDKIRSRQHRVGSRTQGLDDSLAAQRQVAPESFRPEHVGLQEITRKLVPEQRQV
;
A
#
# COMPACT_ATOMS: atom_id res chain seq x y z
N MET A 1 -31.10 9.87 6.92
CA MET A 1 -29.64 10.03 6.82
C MET A 1 -29.24 11.50 6.63
N THR A 2 -29.93 12.26 5.76
CA THR A 2 -29.63 13.67 5.47
C THR A 2 -29.52 14.56 6.72
N GLU A 3 -30.48 14.52 7.63
CA GLU A 3 -30.43 15.32 8.87
C GLU A 3 -29.23 14.99 9.77
N PHE A 4 -28.86 13.70 9.86
CA PHE A 4 -27.68 13.27 10.61
C PHE A 4 -26.40 13.80 9.95
N TYR A 5 -26.34 13.70 8.61
CA TYR A 5 -25.24 14.24 7.84
C TYR A 5 -25.08 15.75 8.08
N ASP A 6 -26.14 16.52 7.92
CA ASP A 6 -26.11 17.98 8.07
C ASP A 6 -25.65 18.39 9.48
N ARG A 7 -26.05 17.61 10.50
CA ARG A 7 -25.75 17.93 11.89
C ARG A 7 -24.35 17.52 12.34
N TYR A 8 -23.83 16.39 11.86
CA TYR A 8 -22.62 15.78 12.43
C TYR A 8 -21.44 15.72 11.46
N SER A 9 -21.66 15.78 10.14
CA SER A 9 -20.60 15.58 9.13
C SER A 9 -19.40 16.49 9.34
N ALA A 10 -19.60 17.80 9.54
CA ALA A 10 -18.52 18.76 9.72
C ALA A 10 -17.66 18.46 10.96
N ALA A 11 -18.29 18.11 12.08
CA ALA A 11 -17.58 17.79 13.32
C ALA A 11 -16.80 16.46 13.19
N LEU A 12 -17.43 15.44 12.59
CA LEU A 12 -16.79 14.14 12.37
C LEU A 12 -15.63 14.26 11.37
N TYR A 13 -15.82 15.03 10.29
CA TYR A 13 -14.78 15.33 9.32
C TYR A 13 -13.58 16.01 10.00
N GLY A 14 -13.82 17.01 10.85
CA GLY A 14 -12.74 17.68 11.59
C GLY A 14 -11.92 16.72 12.47
N VAL A 15 -12.59 15.75 13.13
CA VAL A 15 -11.91 14.71 13.91
C VAL A 15 -11.10 13.77 13.01
N ILE A 16 -11.70 13.29 11.93
CA ILE A 16 -11.06 12.36 10.99
C ILE A 16 -9.85 13.02 10.32
N ASN A 17 -10.02 14.23 9.78
CA ASN A 17 -8.97 14.96 9.09
C ASN A 17 -7.76 15.24 10.00
N ARG A 18 -7.98 15.50 11.29
CA ARG A 18 -6.88 15.68 12.25
C ARG A 18 -6.05 14.41 12.49
N ILE A 19 -6.62 13.23 12.25
CA ILE A 19 -5.97 11.92 12.37
C ILE A 19 -5.31 11.53 11.04
N VAL A 20 -6.07 11.60 9.95
CA VAL A 20 -5.65 11.13 8.63
C VAL A 20 -4.67 12.10 7.96
N LYS A 21 -4.91 13.41 8.12
CA LYS A 21 -4.11 14.51 7.55
C LYS A 21 -3.98 14.47 6.03
N ASP A 22 -5.03 13.99 5.38
CA ASP A 22 -5.20 13.94 3.93
C ASP A 22 -6.69 14.16 3.66
N GLU A 23 -7.02 15.15 2.81
CA GLU A 23 -8.39 15.60 2.61
C GLU A 23 -9.24 14.57 1.84
N GLU A 24 -8.67 13.95 0.81
CA GLU A 24 -9.36 12.92 0.03
C GLU A 24 -9.62 11.67 0.88
N GLU A 25 -8.59 11.17 1.57
CA GLU A 25 -8.77 10.02 2.48
C GLU A 25 -9.72 10.35 3.64
N ALA A 26 -9.71 11.58 4.17
CA ALA A 26 -10.62 11.98 5.23
C ALA A 26 -12.08 12.01 4.76
N ALA A 27 -12.34 12.47 3.53
CA ALA A 27 -13.67 12.45 2.94
C ALA A 27 -14.19 11.01 2.75
N ASP A 28 -13.35 10.10 2.29
CA ASP A 28 -13.69 8.68 2.14
C ASP A 28 -13.98 8.02 3.50
N VAL A 29 -13.11 8.26 4.49
CA VAL A 29 -13.30 7.72 5.85
C VAL A 29 -14.58 8.28 6.49
N LEU A 30 -14.94 9.53 6.21
CA LEU A 30 -16.20 10.10 6.68
C LEU A 30 -17.39 9.34 6.08
N GLN A 31 -17.39 9.07 4.78
CA GLN A 31 -18.45 8.32 4.12
C GLN A 31 -18.59 6.91 4.71
N GLU A 32 -17.48 6.20 4.86
CA GLU A 32 -17.47 4.86 5.46
C GLU A 32 -17.94 4.90 6.93
N ALA A 33 -17.52 5.90 7.71
CA ALA A 33 -17.97 6.08 9.08
C ALA A 33 -19.48 6.30 9.16
N LEU A 34 -20.04 7.13 8.29
CA LEU A 34 -21.48 7.40 8.22
C LEU A 34 -22.28 6.13 7.91
N VAL A 35 -21.82 5.32 6.95
CA VAL A 35 -22.43 4.03 6.62
C VAL A 35 -22.33 3.07 7.81
N LYS A 36 -21.18 3.02 8.49
CA LYS A 36 -20.97 2.16 9.66
C LYS A 36 -21.85 2.56 10.85
N ILE A 37 -21.97 3.86 11.10
CA ILE A 37 -22.85 4.43 12.11
C ILE A 37 -24.30 4.03 11.82
N TRP A 38 -24.77 4.21 10.58
CA TRP A 38 -26.12 3.85 10.17
C TRP A 38 -26.45 2.38 10.48
N HIS A 39 -25.58 1.46 10.07
CA HIS A 39 -25.76 0.03 10.35
C HIS A 39 -25.67 -0.31 11.85
N SER A 40 -24.92 0.48 12.62
CA SER A 40 -24.70 0.24 14.05
C SER A 40 -25.72 0.94 14.96
N MET A 41 -26.60 1.80 14.43
CA MET A 41 -27.50 2.64 15.25
C MET A 41 -28.40 1.83 16.18
N ALA A 42 -28.83 0.63 15.78
CA ALA A 42 -29.64 -0.25 16.61
C ALA A 42 -28.91 -0.72 17.89
N SER A 43 -27.57 -0.65 17.90
CA SER A 43 -26.75 -0.99 19.07
C SER A 43 -26.46 0.19 20.00
N TYR A 44 -26.85 1.41 19.61
CA TYR A 44 -26.67 2.58 20.45
C TYR A 44 -27.58 2.50 21.67
N ASP A 45 -26.98 2.70 22.84
CA ASP A 45 -27.64 2.66 24.13
C ASP A 45 -27.39 4.00 24.85
N THR A 46 -28.46 4.74 25.09
CA THR A 46 -28.41 6.06 25.74
C THR A 46 -27.89 6.00 27.17
N SER A 47 -27.99 4.86 27.85
CA SER A 47 -27.45 4.67 29.20
C SER A 47 -25.91 4.61 29.24
N LYS A 48 -25.28 4.24 28.11
CA LYS A 48 -23.82 4.09 28.00
C LYS A 48 -23.10 5.38 27.59
N GLY A 49 -23.83 6.42 27.23
CA GLY A 49 -23.27 7.74 26.93
C GLY A 49 -24.00 8.51 25.84
N ARG A 50 -23.49 9.71 25.56
CA ARG A 50 -24.07 10.62 24.55
C ARG A 50 -23.86 10.08 23.14
N LEU A 51 -24.87 10.22 22.30
CA LEU A 51 -24.83 9.82 20.88
C LEU A 51 -23.61 10.40 20.16
N PHE A 52 -23.34 11.69 20.36
CA PHE A 52 -22.21 12.37 19.73
C PHE A 52 -20.87 11.71 20.08
N THR A 53 -20.66 11.36 21.34
CA THR A 53 -19.44 10.67 21.79
C THR A 53 -19.31 9.30 21.13
N TRP A 54 -20.41 8.56 21.05
CA TRP A 54 -20.43 7.23 20.43
C TRP A 54 -20.09 7.29 18.93
N VAL A 55 -20.66 8.23 18.17
CA VAL A 55 -20.36 8.39 16.74
C VAL A 55 -18.93 8.90 16.50
N VAL A 56 -18.42 9.81 17.34
CA VAL A 56 -17.02 10.27 17.28
C VAL A 56 -16.05 9.10 17.51
N ASN A 57 -16.36 8.18 18.42
CA ASN A 57 -15.53 7.01 18.66
C ASN A 57 -15.47 6.08 17.45
N ILE A 58 -16.62 5.84 16.78
CA ILE A 58 -16.65 5.05 15.54
C ILE A 58 -15.78 5.71 14.46
N SER A 59 -15.96 7.00 14.22
CA SER A 59 -15.19 7.75 13.23
C SER A 59 -13.69 7.79 13.54
N ARG A 60 -13.32 8.00 14.81
CA ARG A 60 -11.91 7.99 15.27
C ARG A 60 -11.26 6.64 15.04
N ASN A 61 -11.92 5.55 15.44
CA ASN A 61 -11.37 4.21 15.30
C ASN A 61 -11.12 3.89 13.82
N LEU A 62 -12.08 4.23 12.96
CA LEU A 62 -11.95 4.03 11.52
C LEU A 62 -10.77 4.81 10.91
N ALA A 63 -10.60 6.08 11.32
CA ALA A 63 -9.47 6.89 10.89
C ALA A 63 -8.12 6.31 11.34
N ILE A 64 -8.03 5.80 12.57
CA ILE A 64 -6.82 5.15 13.08
C ILE A 64 -6.52 3.86 12.29
N ASP A 65 -7.53 3.05 12.02
CA ASP A 65 -7.39 1.80 11.26
C ASP A 65 -6.90 2.08 9.83
N LYS A 66 -7.40 3.16 9.20
CA LYS A 66 -6.93 3.62 7.89
C LYS A 66 -5.44 3.97 7.90
N ILE A 67 -5.00 4.78 8.86
CA ILE A 67 -3.59 5.15 9.03
C ILE A 67 -2.71 3.93 9.27
N ARG A 68 -3.16 3.00 10.13
CA ARG A 68 -2.44 1.74 10.37
C ARG A 68 -2.30 0.94 9.08
N SER A 69 -3.39 0.73 8.33
CA SER A 69 -3.35 -0.01 7.06
C SER A 69 -2.38 0.61 6.05
N ARG A 70 -2.37 1.95 5.95
CA ARG A 70 -1.42 2.69 5.11
C ARG A 70 0.04 2.45 5.53
N GLN A 71 0.33 2.54 6.83
CA GLN A 71 1.67 2.27 7.36
C GLN A 71 2.14 0.84 7.06
N HIS A 72 1.26 -0.16 7.18
CA HIS A 72 1.59 -1.54 6.83
C HIS A 72 1.89 -1.69 5.32
N ARG A 73 1.11 -1.06 4.44
CA ARG A 73 1.38 -1.05 2.98
C ARG A 73 2.68 -0.34 2.62
N VAL A 74 3.08 0.69 3.35
CA VAL A 74 4.35 1.38 3.13
C VAL A 74 5.50 0.54 3.67
N GLY A 75 5.41 0.04 4.90
CA GLY A 75 6.42 -0.82 5.54
C GLY A 75 6.75 -2.07 4.73
N SER A 76 5.74 -2.75 4.18
CA SER A 76 5.92 -3.89 3.28
C SER A 76 6.54 -3.53 1.93
N ARG A 77 6.46 -2.27 1.50
CA ARG A 77 7.03 -1.79 0.22
C ARG A 77 8.47 -1.30 0.38
N THR A 78 8.86 -0.88 1.58
CA THR A 78 10.24 -0.52 1.97
C THR A 78 11.12 -1.70 2.38
N GLN A 79 10.60 -2.93 2.41
CA GLN A 79 11.47 -4.11 2.17
C GLN A 79 11.86 -4.07 0.69
N GLY A 80 12.83 -3.19 0.43
CA GLY A 80 13.23 -2.79 -0.89
C GLY A 80 13.74 -3.97 -1.69
N LEU A 81 13.38 -3.94 -2.97
CA LEU A 81 14.00 -4.67 -4.07
C LEU A 81 15.54 -4.55 -4.09
N ASP A 82 16.12 -3.62 -3.33
CA ASP A 82 17.56 -3.45 -3.09
C ASP A 82 18.23 -4.66 -2.45
N ASP A 83 17.57 -5.34 -1.50
CA ASP A 83 18.16 -6.51 -0.83
C ASP A 83 18.26 -7.72 -1.79
N SER A 84 17.33 -7.79 -2.76
CA SER A 84 17.33 -8.83 -3.81
C SER A 84 18.40 -8.59 -4.89
N LEU A 85 18.78 -7.33 -5.13
CA LEU A 85 19.87 -6.98 -6.06
C LEU A 85 21.24 -7.14 -5.40
N ALA A 86 21.35 -6.87 -4.10
CA ALA A 86 22.57 -7.10 -3.32
C ALA A 86 22.91 -8.60 -3.20
N ALA A 87 21.89 -9.46 -3.02
CA ALA A 87 22.07 -10.91 -2.93
C ALA A 87 22.44 -11.60 -4.27
N GLN A 88 22.24 -10.93 -5.42
CA GLN A 88 22.59 -11.45 -6.74
C GLN A 88 24.00 -11.07 -7.22
N ARG A 89 24.75 -10.30 -6.44
CA ARG A 89 26.14 -9.99 -6.76
C ARG A 89 27.03 -11.18 -6.39
N GLN A 90 26.95 -12.24 -7.19
CA GLN A 90 28.00 -13.26 -7.21
C GLN A 90 29.31 -12.55 -7.53
N VAL A 91 30.21 -12.50 -6.55
CA VAL A 91 31.61 -12.10 -6.78
C VAL A 91 32.16 -13.11 -7.78
N ALA A 92 32.34 -12.69 -9.02
CA ALA A 92 32.95 -13.51 -10.05
C ALA A 92 34.37 -13.92 -9.56
N PRO A 93 34.76 -15.20 -9.64
CA PRO A 93 36.14 -15.58 -9.36
C PRO A 93 37.07 -14.84 -10.33
N GLU A 94 38.25 -14.42 -9.86
CA GLU A 94 39.27 -13.59 -10.53
C GLU A 94 39.85 -14.16 -11.86
N SER A 95 39.20 -15.15 -12.50
CA SER A 95 39.72 -15.85 -13.68
C SER A 95 38.86 -15.72 -14.93
N PHE A 96 38.01 -14.70 -15.06
CA PHE A 96 37.25 -14.50 -16.31
C PHE A 96 38.05 -13.71 -17.35
N ARG A 97 38.79 -14.41 -18.21
CA ARG A 97 39.46 -13.85 -19.41
C ARG A 97 38.55 -14.01 -20.65
N PRO A 98 37.97 -12.93 -21.20
CA PRO A 98 36.88 -13.01 -22.19
C PRO A 98 37.32 -13.24 -23.64
N GLU A 99 38.56 -13.65 -23.89
CA GLU A 99 39.16 -13.51 -25.23
C GLU A 99 39.03 -14.76 -26.12
N HIS A 100 38.49 -15.86 -25.59
CA HIS A 100 38.45 -17.14 -26.30
C HIS A 100 37.08 -17.84 -26.33
N VAL A 101 36.05 -17.28 -25.70
CA VAL A 101 34.73 -17.93 -25.67
C VAL A 101 33.91 -17.50 -26.88
N GLY A 102 33.88 -18.35 -27.90
CA GLY A 102 32.82 -18.31 -28.93
C GLY A 102 33.28 -18.53 -30.38
N LEU A 103 34.55 -18.30 -30.72
CA LEU A 103 35.00 -18.42 -32.13
C LEU A 103 35.12 -19.87 -32.62
N GLN A 104 35.43 -20.81 -31.73
CA GLN A 104 35.50 -22.25 -32.07
C GLN A 104 34.11 -22.91 -32.22
N GLU A 105 33.09 -22.33 -31.58
CA GLU A 105 31.73 -22.87 -31.63
C GLU A 105 30.99 -22.43 -32.90
N ILE A 106 31.30 -21.21 -33.38
CA ILE A 106 30.77 -20.67 -34.64
C ILE A 106 31.38 -21.39 -35.86
N THR A 107 32.66 -21.78 -35.80
CA THR A 107 33.32 -22.53 -36.88
C THR A 107 32.83 -23.99 -37.02
N ARG A 108 32.09 -24.52 -36.04
CA ARG A 108 31.45 -25.84 -36.12
C ARG A 108 30.06 -25.83 -36.76
N LYS A 109 29.45 -24.65 -36.99
CA LYS A 109 28.11 -24.51 -37.58
C LYS A 109 28.09 -23.98 -39.02
N LEU A 110 29.25 -23.79 -39.64
CA LEU A 110 29.32 -23.42 -41.06
C LEU A 110 29.39 -24.67 -41.93
N VAL A 111 28.47 -24.72 -42.90
CA VAL A 111 28.33 -25.73 -43.95
C VAL A 111 29.65 -25.85 -44.75
N PRO A 112 30.02 -27.04 -45.28
CA PRO A 112 31.36 -27.30 -45.86
C PRO A 112 31.75 -26.52 -47.14
N GLU A 113 30.92 -25.63 -47.68
CA GLU A 113 31.06 -25.14 -49.07
C GLU A 113 31.74 -23.78 -49.27
N GLN A 114 32.30 -23.14 -48.23
CA GLN A 114 33.04 -21.88 -48.41
C GLN A 114 34.47 -21.89 -47.86
N ARG A 115 35.12 -23.06 -47.84
CA ARG A 115 36.50 -23.21 -47.35
C ARG A 115 37.60 -23.07 -48.42
N GLN A 116 37.33 -22.35 -49.51
CA GLN A 116 38.36 -21.92 -50.46
C GLN A 116 38.03 -20.52 -50.98
N VAL A 117 38.68 -19.50 -50.43
CA VAL A 117 39.71 -18.66 -51.07
C VAL A 117 40.63 -18.14 -49.97
#